data_AF-A0A7K0FLK0-F1
#
_entry.id   AF-A0A7K0FLK0-F1
#
_cell.length_a   1.000
_cell.length_b   1.000
_cell.length_c   1.000
_cell.angle_alpha   90.00
_cell.angle_beta   90.00
_cell.angle_gamma   90.00
#
_symmetry.space_group_name_H-M   'P 1'
#
loop_
_entity.id
_entity.type
_entity.pdbx_description
1 polymer ?
#
loop_
_entity_poly.entity_id
_entity_poly.type
_entity_poly.pdbx_seq_one_letter_code
_entity_poly.pdbx_strand_id
1 'polypeptide(L)'
;MMRNFLYFLLLSHVLTSCSSNSAQKALKEDKVLTIQKDDKRESLYSIKDSGYFWNELDEGKFLILEFKDKTIDSIDTYFGVYSLKNKDIVYLKVSKDKTDDFDFKKDTVYGSTDKYIILKKGSKKSLKDLTLYFDDYFSSPIFKNDKIYFWGIDYNEKTNLGKIYATEYNLLTSKTKQKFLIEDDLATDFRGYFKEPYENNDKIIFEHQNKKWVFNKEFQ
;
A
#
# COMPACT_ATOMS: atom_id res chain seq x y z
N MET A 1 -63.82 -32.91 -45.61
CA MET A 1 -63.68 -34.25 -45.01
C MET A 1 -62.66 -34.16 -43.88
N MET A 2 -63.06 -34.57 -42.67
CA MET A 2 -62.33 -35.30 -41.61
C MET A 2 -60.79 -35.24 -41.62
N ARG A 3 -60.04 -35.12 -40.51
CA ARG A 3 -60.29 -35.24 -39.07
C ARG A 3 -58.97 -34.85 -38.37
N ASN A 4 -59.07 -34.25 -37.19
CA ASN A 4 -58.21 -34.38 -35.99
C ASN A 4 -56.78 -34.96 -36.14
N PHE A 5 -55.79 -34.31 -35.52
CA PHE A 5 -55.28 -34.78 -34.23
C PHE A 5 -54.52 -33.68 -33.48
N LEU A 6 -55.07 -33.32 -32.32
CA LEU A 6 -54.40 -32.63 -31.22
C LEU A 6 -53.29 -33.55 -30.67
N TYR A 7 -52.09 -33.03 -30.46
CA TYR A 7 -51.27 -33.46 -29.33
C TYR A 7 -50.66 -32.24 -28.64
N PHE A 8 -51.24 -31.97 -27.47
CA PHE A 8 -50.65 -31.22 -26.37
C PHE A 8 -49.37 -31.94 -25.91
N LEU A 9 -48.28 -31.20 -25.73
CA LEU A 9 -47.27 -31.56 -24.75
C LEU A 9 -46.70 -30.27 -24.14
N LEU A 10 -47.17 -30.00 -22.93
CA LEU A 10 -46.58 -29.10 -21.97
C LEU A 10 -45.13 -29.54 -21.72
N LEU A 11 -44.17 -28.64 -21.93
CA LEU A 11 -42.91 -28.71 -21.19
C LEU A 11 -42.82 -27.50 -20.26
N SER A 12 -43.09 -27.81 -19.00
CA SER A 12 -42.90 -26.96 -17.83
C SER A 12 -41.42 -26.63 -17.60
N HIS A 13 -41.19 -25.33 -17.40
CA HIS A 13 -40.30 -24.75 -16.39
C HIS A 13 -38.90 -25.35 -16.25
N VAL A 14 -37.91 -24.65 -16.83
CA VAL A 14 -36.70 -24.32 -16.07
C VAL A 14 -36.48 -22.82 -16.22
N LEU A 15 -37.01 -22.06 -15.27
CA LEU A 15 -36.48 -20.75 -14.92
C LEU A 15 -35.05 -20.99 -14.44
N THR A 16 -34.07 -20.92 -15.34
CA THR A 16 -32.70 -20.66 -14.90
C THR A 16 -32.68 -19.22 -14.43
N SER A 17 -32.93 -19.05 -13.14
CA SER A 17 -32.51 -17.88 -12.41
C SER A 17 -31.03 -17.66 -12.73
N CYS A 18 -30.72 -16.64 -13.52
CA CYS A 18 -29.43 -15.98 -13.41
C CYS A 18 -29.41 -15.42 -12.00
N SER A 19 -28.96 -16.24 -11.06
CA SER A 19 -28.57 -15.78 -9.74
C SER A 19 -27.57 -14.68 -10.00
N SER A 20 -27.93 -13.49 -9.57
CA SER A 20 -26.99 -12.43 -9.26
C SER A 20 -25.87 -13.07 -8.44
N ASN A 21 -24.79 -13.44 -9.12
CA ASN A 21 -23.48 -13.57 -8.49
C ASN A 21 -23.10 -12.13 -8.13
N SER A 22 -23.76 -11.60 -7.09
CA SER A 22 -23.09 -10.76 -6.14
C SER A 22 -21.94 -11.62 -5.65
N ALA A 23 -20.80 -11.49 -6.33
CA ALA A 23 -19.53 -11.68 -5.69
C ALA A 23 -19.54 -10.70 -4.51
N GLN A 24 -20.11 -11.14 -3.40
CA GLN A 24 -19.64 -10.77 -2.09
C GLN A 24 -18.16 -11.14 -2.14
N LYS A 25 -17.35 -10.19 -2.62
CA LYS A 25 -15.99 -10.04 -2.15
C LYS A 25 -16.16 -10.11 -0.64
N ALA A 26 -15.79 -11.26 -0.08
CA ALA A 26 -15.52 -11.36 1.33
C ALA A 26 -14.60 -10.18 1.62
N LEU A 27 -15.17 -9.15 2.27
CA LEU A 27 -14.40 -8.16 2.98
C LEU A 27 -13.48 -8.99 3.85
N LYS A 28 -12.20 -9.05 3.46
CA LYS A 28 -11.15 -9.53 4.35
C LYS A 28 -11.37 -8.76 5.64
N GLU A 29 -11.73 -9.49 6.68
CA GLU A 29 -11.87 -8.96 8.03
C GLU A 29 -10.74 -7.97 8.29
N ASP A 30 -11.12 -6.78 8.76
CA ASP A 30 -10.19 -5.73 9.12
C ASP A 30 -9.08 -6.33 9.98
N LYS A 31 -7.89 -6.48 9.39
CA LYS A 31 -6.66 -6.59 10.17
C LYS A 31 -6.43 -5.22 10.79
N VAL A 32 -7.18 -4.91 11.82
CA VAL A 32 -6.74 -3.97 12.85
C VAL A 32 -5.44 -4.58 13.37
N LEU A 33 -4.32 -4.03 12.90
CA LEU A 33 -2.99 -4.37 13.38
C LEU A 33 -2.97 -4.06 14.87
N THR A 34 -3.22 -5.10 15.67
CA THR A 34 -2.93 -5.07 17.08
C THR A 34 -1.42 -4.91 17.15
N ILE A 35 -0.94 -3.72 17.51
CA ILE A 35 0.44 -3.53 17.94
C ILE A 35 0.66 -4.62 18.97
N GLN A 36 1.58 -5.56 18.68
CA GLN A 36 1.86 -6.68 19.57
C GLN A 36 2.12 -6.10 20.97
N LYS A 37 1.21 -6.38 21.90
CA LYS A 37 1.41 -6.10 23.32
C LYS A 37 2.54 -7.01 23.78
N ASP A 38 3.74 -6.48 23.76
CA ASP A 38 4.90 -7.12 24.38
C ASP A 38 4.65 -7.10 25.90
N ASP A 39 4.56 -8.28 26.49
CA ASP A 39 4.15 -8.50 27.87
C ASP A 39 4.93 -7.58 28.84
N LYS A 40 4.18 -6.74 29.57
CA LYS A 40 4.61 -5.92 30.72
C LYS A 40 5.36 -4.59 30.46
N ARG A 41 5.26 -3.95 29.29
CA ARG A 41 5.69 -2.54 29.14
C ARG A 41 4.55 -1.66 28.65
N GLU A 42 4.43 -0.45 29.22
CA GLU A 42 3.54 0.60 28.71
C GLU A 42 3.68 0.68 27.19
N SER A 43 2.55 0.57 26.48
CA SER A 43 2.49 0.77 25.04
C SER A 43 2.88 2.21 24.77
N LEU A 44 4.14 2.45 24.39
CA LEU A 44 4.64 3.80 24.11
C LEU A 44 3.86 4.48 22.99
N TYR A 45 3.29 3.69 22.08
CA TYR A 45 2.48 4.15 20.97
C TYR A 45 1.04 3.64 21.09
N SER A 46 0.08 4.46 20.66
CA SER A 46 -1.31 4.08 20.47
C SER A 46 -1.79 4.53 19.10
N ILE A 47 -2.74 3.79 18.55
CA ILE A 47 -3.42 4.13 17.30
C ILE A 47 -4.90 4.30 17.62
N LYS A 48 -5.50 5.39 17.15
CA LYS A 48 -6.93 5.64 17.26
C LYS A 48 -7.53 5.79 15.88
N ASP A 49 -8.77 5.32 15.71
CA ASP A 49 -9.54 5.55 14.50
C ASP A 49 -9.65 7.04 14.18
N SER A 50 -9.68 7.35 12.89
CA SER A 50 -9.90 8.70 12.40
C SER A 50 -10.83 8.70 11.19
N GLY A 51 -10.89 9.86 10.53
CA GLY A 51 -11.72 10.10 9.37
C GLY A 51 -11.05 9.72 8.05
N TYR A 52 -11.45 10.45 7.02
CA TYR A 52 -11.02 10.26 5.64
C TYR A 52 -10.15 11.43 5.20
N PHE A 53 -9.19 11.18 4.31
CA PHE A 53 -8.52 12.21 3.55
C PHE A 53 -8.94 12.11 2.08
N TRP A 54 -8.91 13.23 1.39
CA TRP A 54 -9.21 13.30 -0.03
C TRP A 54 -8.46 14.47 -0.66
N ASN A 55 -8.00 14.29 -1.90
CA ASN A 55 -7.68 15.33 -2.85
C ASN A 55 -8.05 14.87 -4.27
N GLU A 56 -7.71 15.66 -5.29
CA GLU A 56 -8.05 15.34 -6.69
C GLU A 56 -7.40 14.05 -7.22
N LEU A 57 -6.33 13.56 -6.58
CA LEU A 57 -5.49 12.44 -7.04
C LEU A 57 -5.51 11.22 -6.11
N ASP A 58 -5.93 11.37 -4.86
CA ASP A 58 -5.77 10.38 -3.79
C ASP A 58 -6.89 10.52 -2.76
N GLU A 59 -7.39 9.39 -2.26
CA GLU A 59 -8.38 9.35 -1.20
C GLU A 59 -8.20 8.11 -0.33
N GLY A 60 -8.55 8.22 0.95
CA GLY A 60 -8.42 7.08 1.84
C GLY A 60 -8.87 7.36 3.26
N LYS A 61 -8.80 6.34 4.10
CA LYS A 61 -8.99 6.46 5.55
C LYS A 61 -7.62 6.65 6.19
N PHE A 62 -7.54 7.46 7.25
CA PHE A 62 -6.34 7.56 8.06
C PHE A 62 -6.63 7.22 9.53
N LEU A 63 -5.57 6.91 10.28
CA LEU A 63 -5.60 6.73 11.73
C LEU A 63 -4.71 7.80 12.38
N ILE A 64 -4.90 8.04 13.67
CA ILE A 64 -4.02 8.92 14.45
C ILE A 64 -3.01 8.06 15.21
N LEU A 65 -1.73 8.29 14.97
CA LEU A 65 -0.62 7.75 15.76
C LEU A 65 -0.32 8.69 16.92
N GLU A 66 -0.27 8.15 18.12
CA GLU A 66 0.08 8.87 19.35
C GLU A 66 1.32 8.26 20.01
N PHE A 67 2.07 9.09 20.74
CA PHE A 67 3.15 8.68 21.64
C PHE A 67 2.95 9.36 22.99
N LYS A 68 2.79 8.57 24.06
CA LYS A 68 2.51 9.08 25.41
C LYS A 68 1.38 10.13 25.41
N ASP A 69 0.23 9.75 24.83
CA ASP A 69 -1.00 10.55 24.72
C ASP A 69 -0.87 11.86 23.92
N LYS A 70 0.22 12.05 23.17
CA LYS A 70 0.37 13.16 22.23
C LYS A 70 0.26 12.68 20.80
N THR A 71 -0.58 13.34 20.01
CA THR A 71 -0.65 13.11 18.56
C THR A 71 0.71 13.36 17.91
N ILE A 72 1.17 12.36 17.17
CA ILE A 72 2.45 12.37 16.47
C ILE A 72 2.24 12.61 14.98
N ASP A 73 1.39 11.83 14.33
CA ASP A 73 1.08 11.95 12.90
C ASP A 73 -0.28 11.30 12.59
N SER A 74 -0.81 11.62 11.41
CA SER A 74 -1.83 10.82 10.75
C SER A 74 -1.17 9.76 9.87
N ILE A 75 -1.70 8.55 9.89
CA ILE A 75 -1.15 7.40 9.15
C ILE A 75 -2.17 6.87 8.15
N ASP A 76 -1.71 6.47 6.97
CA ASP A 76 -2.54 5.80 5.97
C ASP A 76 -2.99 4.43 6.49
N THR A 77 -4.27 4.11 6.31
CA THR A 77 -4.83 2.83 6.77
C THR A 77 -4.44 1.66 5.89
N TYR A 78 -4.28 1.87 4.58
CA TYR A 78 -3.98 0.79 3.65
C TYR A 78 -2.59 0.21 3.91
N PHE A 79 -1.60 1.09 4.07
CA PHE A 79 -0.25 0.72 4.45
C PHE A 79 -0.16 0.32 5.93
N GLY A 80 -0.81 1.05 6.83
CA GLY A 80 -0.82 0.78 8.26
C GLY A 80 0.52 1.06 8.95
N VAL A 81 0.87 0.25 9.96
CA VAL A 81 2.10 0.39 10.75
C VAL A 81 2.88 -0.92 10.80
N TYR A 82 4.13 -0.87 10.38
CA TYR A 82 5.06 -1.99 10.44
C TYR A 82 5.98 -1.85 11.64
N SER A 83 6.02 -2.87 12.49
CA SER A 83 6.98 -2.96 13.58
C SER A 83 8.29 -3.59 13.11
N LEU A 84 9.41 -2.92 13.40
CA LEU A 84 10.76 -3.43 13.17
C LEU A 84 11.26 -4.17 14.41
N LYS A 85 12.26 -5.05 14.26
CA LYS A 85 12.75 -5.90 15.37
C LYS A 85 13.22 -5.12 16.61
N ASN A 86 13.71 -3.90 16.42
CA ASN A 86 14.20 -3.03 17.49
C ASN A 86 13.11 -2.14 18.12
N LYS A 87 11.82 -2.43 17.86
CA LYS A 87 10.65 -1.66 18.32
C LYS A 87 10.52 -0.27 17.68
N ASP A 88 11.29 0.01 16.64
CA ASP A 88 11.01 1.12 15.74
C ASP A 88 9.78 0.78 14.90
N ILE A 89 9.05 1.80 14.46
CA ILE A 89 7.89 1.62 13.58
C ILE A 89 8.09 2.35 12.26
N VAL A 90 7.47 1.82 11.22
CA VAL A 90 7.36 2.45 9.91
C VAL A 90 5.90 2.63 9.56
N TYR A 91 5.56 3.80 9.04
CA TYR A 91 4.22 4.14 8.57
C TYR A 91 4.31 5.07 7.37
N LEU A 92 3.23 5.10 6.61
CA LEU A 92 3.02 6.10 5.58
C LEU A 92 2.21 7.25 6.19
N LYS A 93 2.79 8.45 6.19
CA LYS A 93 2.15 9.63 6.75
C LYS A 93 1.08 10.16 5.79
N VAL A 94 -0.04 10.58 6.35
CA VAL A 94 -1.04 11.43 5.69
C VAL A 94 -0.85 12.86 6.15
N SER A 95 -0.75 13.80 5.21
CA SER A 95 -0.64 15.24 5.49
C SER A 95 -1.93 15.95 5.13
N LYS A 96 -2.25 16.98 5.91
CA LYS A 96 -3.29 17.94 5.52
C LYS A 96 -2.69 18.91 4.52
N ASP A 97 -3.37 19.07 3.40
CA ASP A 97 -3.01 20.04 2.39
C ASP A 97 -3.67 21.38 2.70
N LYS A 98 -3.03 22.48 2.28
CA LYS A 98 -3.65 23.81 2.41
C LYS A 98 -4.76 23.92 1.38
N THR A 99 -5.92 24.34 1.82
CA THR A 99 -7.09 24.61 0.97
C THR A 99 -7.67 25.93 1.42
N ASP A 100 -8.05 26.77 0.47
CA ASP A 100 -8.72 28.03 0.76
C ASP A 100 -10.25 27.89 0.81
N ASP A 101 -10.91 26.94 0.13
CA ASP A 101 -12.39 26.98 -0.01
C ASP A 101 -13.08 25.64 -0.38
N PHE A 102 -12.84 24.54 0.35
CA PHE A 102 -13.63 23.31 0.16
C PHE A 102 -14.41 22.92 1.40
N ASP A 103 -15.73 22.83 1.24
CA ASP A 103 -16.68 22.42 2.29
C ASP A 103 -16.78 20.89 2.30
N PHE A 104 -15.82 20.24 2.97
CA PHE A 104 -15.79 18.78 3.10
C PHE A 104 -16.84 18.27 4.09
N LYS A 105 -17.23 17.00 3.93
CA LYS A 105 -17.99 16.29 4.98
C LYS A 105 -17.25 16.38 6.31
N LYS A 106 -18.00 16.38 7.42
CA LYS A 106 -17.49 16.58 8.80
C LYS A 106 -16.27 15.72 9.17
N ASP A 107 -16.13 14.54 8.56
CA ASP A 107 -15.07 13.57 8.86
C ASP A 107 -14.03 13.44 7.73
N THR A 108 -14.02 14.36 6.76
CA THR A 108 -13.08 14.36 5.64
C THR A 108 -12.16 15.58 5.72
N VAL A 109 -10.85 15.38 5.59
CA VAL A 109 -9.86 16.45 5.50
C VAL A 109 -9.29 16.51 4.08
N TYR A 110 -9.01 17.71 3.59
CA TYR A 110 -8.20 17.84 2.39
C TYR A 110 -6.77 17.42 2.70
N GLY A 111 -6.26 16.44 1.96
CA GLY A 111 -4.95 15.88 2.26
C GLY A 111 -4.56 14.76 1.33
N SER A 112 -3.32 14.33 1.50
CA SER A 112 -2.67 13.34 0.65
C SER A 112 -1.78 12.43 1.48
N THR A 113 -1.49 11.27 0.92
CA THR A 113 -0.34 10.50 1.34
C THR A 113 0.95 11.27 1.04
N ASP A 114 1.80 11.45 2.05
CA ASP A 114 2.96 12.35 2.01
C ASP A 114 4.27 11.57 1.86
N LYS A 115 4.70 10.90 2.93
CA LYS A 115 5.99 10.23 2.96
C LYS A 115 6.02 9.05 3.90
N TYR A 116 6.89 8.11 3.63
CA TYR A 116 7.18 7.02 4.55
C TYR A 116 8.11 7.49 5.66
N ILE A 117 7.69 7.28 6.90
CA ILE A 117 8.43 7.69 8.09
C ILE A 117 8.90 6.45 8.85
N ILE A 118 10.16 6.44 9.26
CA ILE A 118 10.64 5.60 10.36
C ILE A 118 10.68 6.43 11.63
N LEU A 119 10.02 5.93 12.68
CA LEU A 119 10.09 6.48 14.02
C LEU A 119 11.05 5.64 14.87
N LYS A 120 12.26 6.16 15.08
CA LYS A 120 13.32 5.54 15.88
C LYS A 120 13.44 6.23 17.24
N LYS A 121 12.98 5.58 18.32
CA LYS A 121 13.06 6.11 19.70
C LYS A 121 12.61 7.59 19.83
N GLY A 122 11.51 7.96 19.16
CA GLY A 122 10.98 9.33 19.16
C GLY A 122 11.56 10.28 18.12
N SER A 123 12.55 9.85 17.32
CA SER A 123 13.07 10.60 16.17
C SER A 123 12.42 10.12 14.88
N LYS A 124 11.83 11.05 14.11
CA LYS A 124 11.26 10.79 12.78
C LYS A 124 12.33 10.97 11.71
N LYS A 125 12.40 10.03 10.77
CA LYS A 125 13.19 10.16 9.54
C LYS A 125 12.37 9.73 8.33
N SER A 126 12.49 10.45 7.21
CA SER A 126 11.91 10.00 5.94
C SER A 126 12.70 8.81 5.39
N LEU A 127 12.03 7.84 4.77
CA LEU A 127 12.72 6.77 4.03
C LEU A 127 13.52 7.30 2.85
N LYS A 128 13.01 8.33 2.19
CA LYS A 128 13.69 9.02 1.08
C LYS A 128 15.08 9.56 1.47
N ASP A 129 15.27 9.91 2.74
CA ASP A 129 16.55 10.40 3.26
C ASP A 129 17.53 9.27 3.64
N LEU A 130 17.07 8.02 3.67
CA LEU A 130 17.87 6.88 4.16
C LEU A 130 18.52 6.05 3.05
N THR A 131 18.00 6.13 1.83
CA THR A 131 18.47 5.32 0.70
C THR A 131 18.30 6.06 -0.62
N LEU A 132 19.19 5.78 -1.56
CA LEU A 132 19.16 6.34 -2.90
C LEU A 132 17.95 5.83 -3.69
N TYR A 133 17.44 6.68 -4.58
CA TYR A 133 16.39 6.37 -5.55
C TYR A 133 15.06 5.90 -4.94
N PHE A 134 14.85 6.16 -3.65
CA PHE A 134 13.54 5.95 -3.03
C PHE A 134 12.68 7.17 -3.29
N ASP A 135 11.48 6.92 -3.79
CA ASP A 135 10.46 7.92 -4.00
C ASP A 135 9.20 7.53 -3.23
N ASP A 136 8.74 8.42 -2.35
CA ASP A 136 7.59 8.19 -1.48
C ASP A 136 6.29 7.92 -2.26
N TYR A 137 6.23 8.36 -3.50
CA TYR A 137 5.09 8.15 -4.38
C TYR A 137 5.19 6.80 -5.09
N PHE A 138 6.30 6.53 -5.77
CA PHE A 138 6.37 5.40 -6.70
C PHE A 138 7.09 4.14 -6.19
N SER A 139 7.84 4.20 -5.08
CA SER A 139 8.71 3.07 -4.69
C SER A 139 7.97 1.85 -4.14
N SER A 140 6.71 1.99 -3.71
CA SER A 140 5.83 0.91 -3.22
C SER A 140 6.56 -0.14 -2.35
N PRO A 141 7.08 0.24 -1.17
CA PRO A 141 7.94 -0.63 -0.36
C PRO A 141 7.18 -1.75 0.36
N ILE A 142 7.86 -2.88 0.56
CA ILE A 142 7.51 -3.86 1.59
C ILE A 142 8.61 -3.98 2.65
N PHE A 143 8.18 -4.27 3.88
CA PHE A 143 9.06 -4.42 5.03
C PHE A 143 9.11 -5.88 5.45
N LYS A 144 10.31 -6.43 5.51
CA LYS A 144 10.51 -7.80 6.00
C LYS A 144 11.74 -7.88 6.88
N ASN A 145 11.51 -8.15 8.16
CA ASN A 145 12.53 -8.12 9.20
C ASN A 145 13.22 -6.75 9.23
N ASP A 146 14.52 -6.73 8.96
CA ASP A 146 15.37 -5.55 8.98
C ASP A 146 15.68 -5.04 7.56
N LYS A 147 14.87 -5.44 6.58
CA LYS A 147 15.05 -5.11 5.18
C LYS A 147 13.81 -4.44 4.61
N ILE A 148 14.04 -3.49 3.70
CA ILE A 148 13.05 -2.87 2.85
C ILE A 148 13.31 -3.35 1.43
N TYR A 149 12.27 -3.81 0.75
CA TYR A 149 12.33 -4.08 -0.69
C TYR A 149 11.40 -3.11 -1.41
N PHE A 150 11.92 -2.43 -2.43
CA PHE A 150 11.18 -1.35 -3.10
C PHE A 150 11.71 -1.09 -4.50
N TRP A 151 10.91 -0.42 -5.33
CA TRP A 151 11.29 0.05 -6.66
C TRP A 151 12.17 1.29 -6.54
N GLY A 152 13.45 1.15 -6.88
CA GLY A 152 14.36 2.28 -6.97
C GLY A 152 14.16 3.00 -8.30
N ILE A 153 14.05 4.33 -8.27
CA ILE A 153 13.76 5.15 -9.44
C ILE A 153 14.81 6.25 -9.56
N ASP A 154 15.66 6.13 -10.57
CA ASP A 154 16.59 7.19 -10.98
C ASP A 154 15.97 7.93 -12.16
N TYR A 155 15.25 9.00 -11.84
CA TYR A 155 14.42 9.73 -12.79
C TYR A 155 15.18 10.89 -13.46
N ASN A 156 15.06 10.99 -14.78
CA ASN A 156 15.61 12.10 -15.56
C ASN A 156 14.49 13.01 -16.08
N GLU A 157 14.33 14.17 -15.43
CA GLU A 157 13.34 15.19 -15.78
C GLU A 157 13.43 15.68 -17.23
N LYS A 158 14.62 15.65 -17.86
CA LYS A 158 14.78 16.14 -19.23
C LYS A 158 14.20 15.19 -20.28
N THR A 159 14.20 13.90 -19.98
CA THR A 159 13.75 12.86 -20.92
C THR A 159 12.45 12.21 -20.49
N ASN A 160 11.95 12.51 -19.28
CA ASN A 160 10.82 11.84 -18.64
C ASN A 160 11.02 10.32 -18.42
N LEU A 161 12.27 9.85 -18.50
CA LEU A 161 12.63 8.43 -18.39
C LEU A 161 13.22 8.15 -17.01
N GLY A 162 12.74 7.08 -16.38
CA GLY A 162 13.27 6.54 -15.13
C GLY A 162 14.03 5.25 -15.37
N LYS A 163 15.25 5.14 -14.85
CA LYS A 163 15.90 3.84 -14.67
C LYS A 163 15.35 3.20 -13.42
N ILE A 164 14.78 2.01 -13.59
CA ILE A 164 14.04 1.29 -12.56
C ILE A 164 14.89 0.15 -12.04
N TYR A 165 15.00 0.07 -10.71
CA TYR A 165 15.80 -0.91 -9.99
C TYR A 165 14.94 -1.73 -9.03
N ALA A 166 15.21 -3.03 -8.92
CA ALA A 166 14.87 -3.76 -7.71
C ALA A 166 15.88 -3.34 -6.63
N THR A 167 15.38 -2.87 -5.49
CA THR A 167 16.24 -2.42 -4.39
C THR A 167 15.95 -3.19 -3.10
N GLU A 168 17.01 -3.66 -2.45
CA GLU A 168 17.01 -4.12 -1.05
C GLU A 168 17.81 -3.10 -0.22
N TYR A 169 17.19 -2.54 0.81
CA TYR A 169 17.87 -1.71 1.81
C TYR A 169 17.84 -2.37 3.18
N ASN A 170 19.01 -2.55 3.79
CA ASN A 170 19.12 -3.12 5.13
C ASN A 170 19.17 -2.01 6.20
N LEU A 171 18.15 -1.97 7.05
CA LEU A 171 17.94 -0.94 8.07
C LEU A 171 18.97 -0.94 9.21
N LEU A 172 19.66 -2.06 9.43
CA LEU A 172 20.68 -2.19 10.49
C LEU A 172 22.07 -1.78 10.00
N THR A 173 22.39 -2.11 8.75
CA THR A 173 23.72 -1.89 8.19
C THR A 173 23.80 -0.68 7.26
N SER A 174 22.64 -0.07 6.95
CA SER A 174 22.48 0.99 5.94
C SER A 174 23.02 0.60 4.56
N LYS A 175 23.16 -0.69 4.28
CA LYS A 175 23.64 -1.19 3.00
C LYS A 175 22.48 -1.35 2.02
N THR A 176 22.72 -0.90 0.79
CA THR A 176 21.79 -1.03 -0.33
C THR A 176 22.33 -2.04 -1.33
N LYS A 177 21.47 -2.93 -1.83
CA LYS A 177 21.71 -3.74 -3.03
C LYS A 177 20.70 -3.32 -4.09
N GLN A 178 21.18 -3.10 -5.31
CA GLN A 178 20.35 -2.67 -6.44
C GLN A 178 20.61 -3.53 -7.66
N LYS A 179 19.56 -3.80 -8.42
CA LYS A 179 19.60 -4.48 -9.71
C LYS A 179 18.78 -3.68 -10.71
N PHE A 180 19.44 -3.18 -11.75
CA PHE A 180 18.75 -2.53 -12.86
C PHE A 180 17.81 -3.52 -13.53
N LEU A 181 16.58 -3.10 -13.81
CA LEU A 181 15.55 -3.93 -14.41
C LEU A 181 15.17 -3.44 -15.80
N ILE A 182 14.74 -2.18 -15.87
CA ILE A 182 14.16 -1.54 -17.06
C ILE A 182 14.40 -0.03 -17.04
N GLU A 183 14.28 0.57 -18.20
CA GLU A 183 13.97 1.99 -18.33
C GLU A 183 12.48 2.11 -18.67
N ASP A 184 11.79 3.05 -18.04
CA ASP A 184 10.34 3.26 -18.20
C ASP A 184 10.01 4.75 -18.25
N ASP A 185 8.94 5.10 -18.96
CA ASP A 185 8.40 6.47 -19.02
C ASP A 185 7.44 6.67 -17.85
N LEU A 186 7.76 7.61 -16.95
CA LEU A 186 6.96 7.89 -15.75
C LEU A 186 5.93 8.99 -15.98
N ALA A 187 5.34 9.04 -17.18
CA ALA A 187 4.25 9.95 -17.55
C ALA A 187 2.91 9.58 -16.88
N THR A 188 2.90 9.42 -15.55
CA THR A 188 1.70 9.12 -14.77
C THR A 188 1.79 9.75 -13.40
N ASP A 189 0.64 10.12 -12.86
CA ASP A 189 0.40 10.51 -11.48
C ASP A 189 -0.22 9.37 -10.67
N PHE A 190 -0.18 8.13 -11.15
CA PHE A 190 -0.75 7.00 -10.42
C PHE A 190 0.25 6.42 -9.42
N ARG A 191 0.01 6.62 -8.12
CA ARG A 191 0.87 6.09 -7.05
C ARG A 191 1.09 4.57 -7.12
N GLY A 192 0.05 3.84 -7.52
CA GLY A 192 0.11 2.38 -7.68
C GLY A 192 0.75 1.91 -8.98
N TYR A 193 1.43 2.79 -9.73
CA TYR A 193 2.04 2.45 -11.02
C TYR A 193 2.97 1.24 -10.91
N PHE A 194 3.85 1.25 -9.90
CA PHE A 194 4.58 0.07 -9.50
C PHE A 194 3.87 -0.60 -8.32
N LYS A 195 3.51 -1.89 -8.49
CA LYS A 195 2.93 -2.67 -7.40
C LYS A 195 3.96 -2.97 -6.33
N GLU A 196 3.52 -3.08 -5.08
CA GLU A 196 4.37 -3.56 -3.99
C GLU A 196 5.05 -4.90 -4.37
N PRO A 197 6.37 -5.02 -4.16
CA PRO A 197 7.03 -6.32 -4.25
C PRO A 197 6.40 -7.29 -3.27
N TYR A 198 6.44 -8.59 -3.55
CA TYR A 198 5.86 -9.59 -2.65
C TYR A 198 6.78 -10.78 -2.48
N GLU A 199 6.63 -11.43 -1.34
CA GLU A 199 7.32 -12.68 -1.08
C GLU A 199 6.54 -13.88 -1.61
N ASN A 200 7.24 -14.80 -2.27
CA ASN A 200 6.72 -16.13 -2.58
C ASN A 200 7.84 -17.16 -2.49
N ASN A 201 7.66 -18.21 -1.69
CA ASN A 201 8.62 -19.30 -1.52
C ASN A 201 10.06 -18.80 -1.26
N ASP A 202 10.24 -17.96 -0.22
CA ASP A 202 11.53 -17.39 0.18
C ASP A 202 12.21 -16.48 -0.86
N LYS A 203 11.49 -16.10 -1.93
CA LYS A 203 11.95 -15.18 -2.97
C LYS A 203 11.17 -13.89 -2.91
N ILE A 204 11.85 -12.78 -3.20
CA ILE A 204 11.22 -11.47 -3.39
C ILE A 204 10.94 -11.29 -4.87
N ILE A 205 9.70 -10.93 -5.18
CA ILE A 205 9.20 -10.78 -6.54
C ILE A 205 8.86 -9.32 -6.78
N PHE A 206 9.43 -8.79 -7.85
CA PHE A 206 9.07 -7.51 -8.43
C PHE A 206 8.27 -7.80 -9.70
N GLU A 207 7.08 -7.22 -9.81
CA GLU A 207 6.18 -7.43 -10.94
C GLU A 207 5.66 -6.09 -11.44
N HIS A 208 5.88 -5.80 -12.72
CA HIS A 208 5.40 -4.60 -13.37
C HIS A 208 4.94 -4.95 -14.79
N GLN A 209 3.72 -4.56 -15.12
CA GLN A 209 3.06 -4.95 -16.38
C GLN A 209 3.13 -6.47 -16.58
N ASN A 210 3.74 -6.94 -17.68
CA ASN A 210 3.90 -8.37 -18.01
C ASN A 210 5.31 -8.91 -17.68
N LYS A 211 6.11 -8.17 -16.92
CA LYS A 211 7.47 -8.56 -16.54
C LYS A 211 7.54 -8.90 -15.05
N LYS A 212 8.34 -9.92 -14.75
CA LYS A 212 8.53 -10.46 -13.41
C LYS A 212 10.01 -10.70 -13.16
N TRP A 213 10.53 -10.14 -12.08
CA TRP A 213 11.89 -10.35 -11.61
C TRP A 213 11.84 -11.02 -10.25
N VAL A 214 12.65 -12.05 -10.08
CA VAL A 214 12.60 -12.93 -8.92
C VAL A 214 13.99 -12.98 -8.30
N PHE A 215 14.08 -12.60 -7.03
CA PHE A 215 15.33 -12.51 -6.28
C PHE A 215 15.34 -13.50 -5.13
N ASN A 216 16.45 -14.21 -4.95
CA ASN A 216 16.65 -15.06 -3.78
C ASN A 216 17.00 -14.22 -2.51
N LYS A 217 17.25 -14.89 -1.38
CA LYS A 217 17.63 -14.25 -0.11
C LYS A 217 18.91 -13.40 -0.19
N GLU A 218 19.79 -13.69 -1.15
CA GLU A 218 21.02 -12.96 -1.40
C GLU A 218 20.82 -11.74 -2.32
N PHE A 219 19.62 -11.57 -2.86
CA PHE A 219 19.24 -10.55 -3.82
C PHE A 219 20.00 -10.68 -5.15
N GLN A 220 20.14 -11.93 -5.59
CA GLN A 220 20.68 -12.32 -6.89
C GLN A 220 19.57 -12.76 -7.83
#